data_AF-A0AAJ4YD84-F1
#
_entry.id   AF-A0AAJ4YD84-F1
#
_cell.length_a   1.000
_cell.length_b   1.000
_cell.length_c   1.000
_cell.angle_alpha   90.00
_cell.angle_beta   90.00
_cell.angle_gamma   90.00
#
_symmetry.space_group_name_H-M   'P 1'
#
loop_
_entity.id
_entity.type
_entity.pdbx_description
1 polymer ?
#
loop_
_entity_poly.entity_id
_entity_poly.type
_entity_poly.pdbx_seq_one_letter_code
_entity_poly.pdbx_strand_id
1 'polypeptide(L)'
;MSQGWKSTVIVLAAAAIVSTPLIWLLDSPDAGQLAAASIQSGVGVAALVWALFQPSGNRSDDTAIRTGHARASRGGTAVTGVKRPGGRSSGSAKAEKTGDATASGEGSSAVSGIDYT
;
A
#
# COMPACT_ATOMS: atom_id res chain seq x y z
N MET A 1 -6.13 4.28 -1.01
CA MET A 1 -5.89 5.72 -1.27
C MET A 1 -7.15 6.26 -1.92
N SER A 2 -7.93 7.09 -1.20
CA SER A 2 -9.21 7.56 -1.72
C SER A 2 -9.00 8.47 -2.93
N GLN A 3 -9.91 8.41 -3.89
CA GLN A 3 -9.90 9.24 -5.10
C GLN A 3 -9.71 10.74 -4.77
N GLY A 4 -10.28 11.18 -3.65
CA GLY A 4 -10.19 12.56 -3.17
C GLY A 4 -8.75 13.04 -2.91
N TRP A 5 -7.89 12.20 -2.32
CA TRP A 5 -6.50 12.59 -2.04
C TRP A 5 -5.69 12.78 -3.34
N LYS A 6 -5.87 11.89 -4.33
CA LYS A 6 -5.22 12.06 -5.64
C LYS A 6 -5.63 13.36 -6.31
N SER A 7 -6.93 13.69 -6.28
CA SER A 7 -7.44 14.94 -6.83
C SER A 7 -6.86 16.16 -6.12
N THR A 8 -6.72 16.13 -4.78
CA THR A 8 -6.11 17.23 -4.02
C THR A 8 -4.65 17.47 -4.41
N VAL A 9 -3.85 16.42 -4.60
CA VAL A 9 -2.44 16.54 -5.00
C VAL A 9 -2.32 17.13 -6.42
N ILE A 10 -3.15 16.68 -7.35
CA ILE A 10 -3.15 17.19 -8.73
C ILE A 10 -3.55 18.67 -8.76
N VAL A 11 -4.55 19.06 -7.97
CA VAL A 11 -5.01 20.46 -7.88
C VAL A 11 -3.92 21.37 -7.30
N LEU A 12 -3.23 20.93 -6.24
CA LEU A 12 -2.13 21.70 -5.64
C LEU A 12 -0.94 21.86 -6.61
N ALA A 13 -0.60 20.79 -7.34
CA ALA A 13 0.47 20.84 -8.34
C ALA A 13 0.12 21.77 -9.51
N ALA A 14 -1.11 21.69 -10.02
CA ALA A 14 -1.58 22.57 -11.09
C ALA A 14 -1.58 24.05 -10.65
N ALA A 15 -2.04 24.35 -9.43
CA ALA A 15 -2.05 25.70 -8.89
C ALA A 15 -0.63 26.29 -8.75
N ALA A 16 0.36 25.48 -8.34
CA ALA A 16 1.76 25.92 -8.24
C ALA A 16 2.40 26.20 -9.63
N ILE A 17 2.09 25.37 -10.63
CA ILE A 17 2.60 25.58 -12.00
C ILE A 17 2.00 26.85 -12.61
N VAL A 18 0.70 27.08 -12.44
CA VAL A 18 0.00 28.24 -13.02
C VAL A 18 0.31 29.55 -12.27
N SER A 19 0.66 29.50 -10.99
CA SER A 19 1.03 30.71 -10.23
C SER A 19 2.42 31.24 -10.57
N THR A 20 3.32 30.39 -11.08
CA THR A 20 4.72 30.76 -11.35
C THR A 20 4.86 31.89 -12.41
N PRO A 21 4.16 31.84 -13.56
CA PRO A 21 4.19 32.93 -14.54
C PRO A 21 3.50 34.21 -14.05
N LEU A 22 2.46 34.08 -13.21
CA LEU A 22 1.68 35.22 -12.71
C LEU A 22 2.51 36.08 -11.74
N ILE A 23 3.31 35.46 -10.88
CA ILE A 23 4.20 36.19 -9.97
C ILE A 23 5.29 36.93 -10.74
N TRP A 24 5.79 36.34 -11.83
CA TRP A 24 6.71 37.00 -12.77
C TRP A 24 6.09 38.21 -13.47
N LEU A 25 4.78 38.19 -13.70
CA LEU A 25 4.05 39.24 -14.43
C LEU A 25 3.64 40.42 -13.53
N LEU A 26 3.50 40.21 -12.22
CA LEU A 26 2.80 41.13 -11.32
C LEU A 26 3.71 41.97 -10.42
N ASP A 27 4.92 41.52 -10.08
CA ASP A 27 5.80 42.34 -9.26
C ASP A 27 7.29 41.99 -9.44
N SER A 28 8.10 43.03 -9.46
CA SER A 28 9.56 43.12 -9.64
C SER A 28 10.45 41.85 -9.38
N PRO A 29 11.58 41.67 -10.09
CA PRO A 29 12.37 40.43 -10.17
C PRO A 29 12.85 39.83 -8.84
N ASP A 30 13.00 40.64 -7.79
CA ASP A 30 13.36 40.17 -6.44
C ASP A 30 12.19 39.46 -5.72
N ALA A 31 10.94 39.85 -6.03
CA ALA A 31 9.74 39.16 -5.54
C ALA A 31 9.60 37.77 -6.17
N GLY A 32 10.02 37.62 -7.43
CA GLY A 32 10.05 36.34 -8.13
C GLY A 32 10.97 35.31 -7.46
N GLN A 33 12.13 35.73 -6.95
CA GLN A 33 13.09 34.81 -6.30
C GLN A 33 12.60 34.36 -4.92
N LEU A 34 12.08 35.28 -4.10
CA LEU A 34 11.52 34.96 -2.79
C LEU A 34 10.27 34.08 -2.91
N ALA A 35 9.41 34.36 -3.89
CA ALA A 35 8.24 33.54 -4.17
C ALA A 35 8.63 32.14 -4.66
N ALA A 36 9.55 32.03 -5.61
CA ALA A 36 10.04 30.74 -6.10
C ALA A 36 10.68 29.91 -4.99
N ALA A 37 11.53 30.52 -4.15
CA ALA A 37 12.16 29.85 -3.01
C ALA A 37 11.14 29.37 -1.98
N SER A 38 10.11 30.17 -1.71
CA SER A 38 9.04 29.84 -0.77
C SER A 38 8.16 28.70 -1.30
N ILE A 39 7.82 28.71 -2.60
CA ILE A 39 7.07 27.64 -3.26
C ILE A 39 7.88 26.35 -3.27
N GLN A 40 9.16 26.40 -3.66
CA GLN A 40 10.03 25.23 -3.70
C GLN A 40 10.19 24.62 -2.29
N SER A 41 10.35 25.46 -1.27
CA SER A 41 10.42 25.02 0.13
C SER A 41 9.09 24.40 0.57
N GLY A 42 7.96 25.03 0.23
CA GLY A 42 6.62 24.53 0.55
C GLY A 42 6.31 23.19 -0.10
N VAL A 43 6.64 23.03 -1.38
CA VAL A 43 6.50 21.76 -2.11
C VAL A 43 7.41 20.69 -1.52
N GLY A 44 8.66 21.05 -1.16
CA GLY A 44 9.60 20.13 -0.53
C GLY A 44 9.11 19.62 0.84
N VAL A 45 8.62 20.51 1.70
CA VAL A 45 8.04 20.14 3.00
C VAL A 45 6.77 19.29 2.81
N ALA A 46 5.88 19.68 1.90
CA ALA A 46 4.68 18.91 1.60
C ALA A 46 5.03 17.49 1.07
N ALA A 47 6.05 17.37 0.22
CA ALA A 47 6.54 16.09 -0.29
C ALA A 47 7.16 15.24 0.83
N LEU A 48 7.90 15.84 1.76
CA LEU A 48 8.47 15.14 2.90
C LEU A 48 7.38 14.65 3.86
N VAL A 49 6.43 15.52 4.22
CA VAL A 49 5.26 15.15 5.02
C VAL A 49 4.48 14.03 4.33
N TRP A 50 4.24 14.15 3.03
CA TRP A 50 3.60 13.10 2.25
C TRP A 50 4.39 11.79 2.31
N ALA A 51 5.72 11.82 2.16
CA ALA A 51 6.58 10.65 2.26
C ALA A 51 6.56 9.97 3.63
N LEU A 52 6.48 10.75 4.72
CA LEU A 52 6.35 10.21 6.07
C LEU A 52 5.00 9.50 6.30
N PHE A 53 3.96 9.94 5.61
CA PHE A 53 2.63 9.33 5.66
C PHE A 53 2.38 8.31 4.55
N GLN A 54 3.35 8.05 3.68
CA GLN A 54 3.24 6.93 2.75
C GLN A 54 3.20 5.65 3.58
N PRO A 55 2.16 4.80 3.42
CA PRO A 55 2.19 3.48 4.00
C PRO A 55 3.45 2.79 3.51
N SER A 56 4.35 2.41 4.43
CA SER A 56 5.41 1.47 4.12
C SER A 56 4.70 0.22 3.62
N GLY A 57 4.64 0.05 2.31
CA GLY A 57 4.00 -1.11 1.72
C GLY A 57 4.81 -2.30 2.21
N ASN A 58 4.33 -2.97 3.26
CA ASN A 58 4.73 -4.32 3.61
C ASN A 58 4.27 -5.20 2.43
N ARG A 59 5.01 -5.10 1.32
CA ARG A 59 5.02 -6.09 0.26
C ARG A 59 5.67 -7.30 0.88
N SER A 60 4.84 -8.09 1.51
CA SER A 60 5.21 -9.43 1.89
C SER A 60 5.27 -10.24 0.60
N ASP A 61 6.44 -10.77 0.26
CA ASP A 61 6.62 -11.73 -0.83
C ASP A 61 6.75 -13.12 -0.19
N ASP A 62 5.61 -13.72 0.12
CA ASP A 62 5.58 -14.96 0.88
C ASP A 62 5.70 -16.14 -0.08
N THR A 63 6.64 -17.04 0.20
CA THR A 63 6.81 -18.27 -0.55
C THR A 63 6.79 -19.47 0.39
N ALA A 64 5.84 -20.38 0.18
CA ALA A 64 5.75 -21.66 0.89
C ALA A 64 5.93 -22.81 -0.12
N ILE A 65 6.93 -23.67 0.09
CA ILE A 65 7.29 -24.74 -0.84
C ILE A 65 7.22 -26.08 -0.11
N ARG A 66 6.64 -27.09 -0.75
CA ARG A 66 6.44 -28.44 -0.17
C ARG A 66 5.73 -28.38 1.17
N THR A 67 4.62 -27.66 1.20
CA THR A 67 3.77 -27.64 2.38
C THR A 67 3.10 -29.01 2.51
N GLY A 68 3.14 -29.57 3.72
CA GLY A 68 2.60 -30.92 3.99
C GLY A 68 1.06 -30.95 3.97
N HIS A 69 0.49 -31.88 4.72
CA HIS A 69 -0.97 -32.06 4.78
C HIS A 69 -1.59 -31.21 5.89
N ALA A 70 -2.69 -30.52 5.59
CA ALA A 70 -3.50 -29.79 6.57
C ALA A 70 -4.67 -30.66 7.03
N ARG A 71 -4.80 -30.92 8.33
CA ARG A 71 -5.96 -31.64 8.88
C ARG A 71 -6.57 -30.88 10.04
N ALA A 72 -7.87 -30.60 9.92
CA ALA A 72 -8.66 -29.98 10.98
C ALA A 72 -9.85 -30.87 11.35
N SER A 73 -10.15 -30.96 12.65
CA SER A 73 -11.32 -31.67 13.14
C SER A 73 -11.94 -30.98 14.35
N ARG A 74 -13.20 -31.31 14.65
CA ARG A 74 -13.93 -30.82 15.84
C ARG A 74 -13.99 -29.29 15.94
N GLY A 75 -14.28 -28.62 14.82
CA GLY A 75 -14.36 -27.16 14.75
C GLY A 75 -12.99 -26.46 14.66
N GLY A 76 -11.91 -27.22 14.50
CA GLY A 76 -10.56 -26.68 14.39
C GLY A 76 -10.28 -26.00 13.05
N THR A 77 -9.22 -25.19 13.03
CA THR A 77 -8.67 -24.61 11.79
C THR A 77 -7.22 -25.05 11.60
N ALA A 78 -6.87 -25.54 10.41
CA ALA A 78 -5.51 -25.93 10.05
C ALA A 78 -5.11 -25.30 8.72
N VAL A 79 -3.92 -24.70 8.65
CA VAL A 79 -3.37 -24.15 7.41
C VAL A 79 -1.95 -24.65 7.23
N THR A 80 -1.65 -25.21 6.06
CA THR A 80 -0.28 -25.50 5.61
C THR A 80 0.01 -24.63 4.38
N GLY A 81 0.96 -23.71 4.52
CA GLY A 81 1.25 -22.68 3.53
C GLY A 81 1.20 -21.28 4.12
N VAL A 82 0.63 -20.32 3.39
CA VAL A 82 0.64 -18.90 3.78
C VAL A 82 -0.73 -18.53 4.34
N LYS A 83 -0.79 -18.02 5.58
CA LYS A 83 -2.00 -17.42 6.15
C LYS A 83 -1.79 -15.92 6.35
N ARG A 84 -2.66 -15.09 5.78
CA ARG A 84 -2.65 -13.63 5.98
C ARG A 84 -3.96 -13.16 6.62
N PRO A 85 -4.05 -13.14 7.97
CA PRO A 85 -5.18 -12.55 8.65
C PRO A 85 -5.13 -11.02 8.48
N GLY A 86 -6.15 -10.44 7.86
CA GLY A 86 -6.20 -9.00 7.55
C GLY A 86 -6.27 -8.65 6.06
N GLY A 87 -6.38 -9.65 5.18
CA GLY A 87 -6.65 -9.47 3.75
C GLY A 87 -5.40 -9.40 2.87
N ARG A 88 -5.63 -9.10 1.59
CA ARG A 88 -4.60 -9.14 0.54
C ARG A 88 -3.64 -7.95 0.70
N SER A 89 -2.51 -8.15 1.39
CA SER A 89 -1.39 -7.19 1.31
C SER A 89 -1.00 -6.96 -0.15
N SER A 90 -0.43 -5.80 -0.46
CA SER A 90 0.00 -5.43 -1.82
C SER A 90 1.16 -6.28 -2.37
N GLY A 91 1.72 -7.19 -1.56
CA GLY A 91 2.75 -8.14 -1.98
C GLY A 91 2.20 -9.51 -2.40
N SER A 92 2.93 -10.19 -3.29
CA SER A 92 2.62 -11.52 -3.79
C SER A 92 2.66 -12.60 -2.71
N ALA A 93 1.91 -13.67 -2.93
CA ALA A 93 2.02 -14.89 -2.15
C ALA A 93 2.05 -16.07 -3.12
N LYS A 94 2.95 -17.01 -2.87
CA LYS A 94 3.17 -18.20 -3.68
C LYS A 94 3.21 -19.43 -2.80
N ALA A 95 2.40 -20.43 -3.15
CA ALA A 95 2.46 -21.75 -2.55
C ALA A 95 2.74 -22.78 -3.65
N GLU A 96 3.76 -23.60 -3.48
CA GLU A 96 4.17 -24.61 -4.45
C GLU A 96 4.27 -25.99 -3.80
N LYS A 97 3.92 -27.02 -4.57
CA LYS A 97 3.99 -28.43 -4.15
C LYS A 97 3.25 -28.66 -2.83
N THR A 98 2.03 -28.12 -2.73
CA THR A 98 1.18 -28.21 -1.54
C THR A 98 0.55 -29.61 -1.43
N GLY A 99 0.42 -30.13 -0.21
CA GLY A 99 -0.23 -31.42 0.07
C GLY A 99 -1.75 -31.33 0.20
N ASP A 100 -2.39 -32.41 0.68
CA ASP A 100 -3.84 -32.47 0.85
C ASP A 100 -4.37 -31.65 2.04
N ALA A 101 -5.60 -31.15 1.91
CA ALA A 101 -6.34 -30.52 3.01
C ALA A 101 -7.58 -31.34 3.36
N THR A 102 -7.79 -31.63 4.65
CA THR A 102 -8.97 -32.37 5.13
C THR A 102 -9.57 -31.69 6.35
N ALA A 103 -10.85 -31.32 6.25
CA ALA A 103 -11.64 -30.80 7.35
C ALA A 103 -12.79 -31.76 7.69
N SER A 104 -12.94 -32.14 8.96
CA SER A 104 -14.00 -33.06 9.38
C SER A 104 -14.70 -32.60 10.67
N GLY A 105 -16.03 -32.45 10.61
CA GLY A 105 -16.86 -31.98 11.71
C GLY A 105 -17.28 -30.52 11.53
N GLU A 106 -18.41 -30.16 12.12
CA GLU A 106 -19.01 -28.82 12.00
C GLU A 106 -18.04 -27.72 12.44
N GLY A 107 -17.99 -26.62 11.67
CA GLY A 107 -17.09 -25.48 11.92
C GLY A 107 -15.61 -25.72 11.61
N SER A 108 -15.23 -26.88 11.06
CA SER A 108 -13.81 -27.18 10.77
C SER A 108 -13.37 -26.56 9.44
N SER A 109 -12.14 -26.04 9.38
CA SER A 109 -11.52 -25.49 8.16
C SER A 109 -10.10 -26.00 7.98
N ALA A 110 -9.76 -26.48 6.78
CA ALA A 110 -8.42 -26.94 6.44
C ALA A 110 -7.99 -26.34 5.10
N VAL A 111 -6.82 -25.69 5.06
CA VAL A 111 -6.26 -25.10 3.85
C VAL A 111 -4.85 -25.65 3.62
N SER A 112 -4.60 -26.07 2.38
CA SER A 112 -3.26 -26.35 1.87
C SER A 112 -3.01 -25.38 0.72
N GLY A 113 -2.14 -24.39 0.93
CA GLY A 113 -1.95 -23.27 0.01
C GLY A 113 -2.01 -21.91 0.71
N ILE A 114 -2.77 -20.97 0.15
CA ILE A 114 -2.83 -19.59 0.62
C ILE A 114 -4.22 -19.29 1.19
N ASP A 115 -4.27 -18.87 2.44
CA ASP A 115 -5.48 -18.47 3.16
C ASP A 115 -5.48 -16.95 3.43
N TYR A 116 -6.55 -16.27 2.99
CA TYR A 116 -6.77 -14.83 3.19
C TYR A 116 -7.94 -14.54 4.16
N THR A 117 -8.48 -15.57 4.80
CA THR A 117 -9.58 -15.45 5.76
C THR A 117 -9.13 -14.96 7.12
#